data_AF-A0A2W6S0U1-F1
#
_entry.id   AF-A0A2W6S0U1-F1
#
_cell.length_a   1.000
_cell.length_b   1.000
_cell.length_c   1.000
_cell.angle_alpha   90.00
_cell.angle_beta   90.00
_cell.angle_gamma   90.00
#
_symmetry.space_group_name_H-M   'P 1'
#
loop_
_entity.id
_entity.type
_entity.pdbx_description
1 polymer ?
#
loop_
_entity_poly.entity_id
_entity_poly.type
_entity_poly.pdbx_seq_one_letter_code
_entity_poly.pdbx_strand_id
1 'polypeptide(L)'
;MARAQFQKGQKVWVECVGAWAFVEQVQPVWAKGFDEPVRVTYDVGLGREFTAAELRLAADDPTTDQALGDWRVLRARNKWQQPEDCLHHPQPGSYPVVVTDRADWGGWRVPGAEYDRDPWRIERQARLIAAAPKLMQVAQALADLVAENPEDAPPPVLALARQARDVLQGVNRVLEPAPERLPAPAVPA
;
A
#
# COMPACT_ATOMS: atom_id res chain seq x y z
N MET A 1 -8.14 -20.59 -24.55
CA MET A 1 -9.40 -19.83 -24.79
C MET A 1 -9.54 -18.81 -23.68
N ALA A 2 -9.99 -17.60 -24.01
CA ALA A 2 -9.93 -16.48 -23.06
C ALA A 2 -11.23 -16.35 -22.26
N ARG A 3 -11.09 -16.24 -20.94
CA ARG A 3 -12.20 -15.96 -20.03
C ARG A 3 -11.99 -14.60 -19.39
N ALA A 4 -13.10 -13.97 -18.99
CA ALA A 4 -13.05 -12.74 -18.22
C ALA A 4 -12.45 -13.04 -16.83
N GLN A 5 -11.50 -12.22 -16.42
CA GLN A 5 -10.84 -12.22 -15.11
C GLN A 5 -11.42 -11.14 -14.19
N PHE A 6 -12.13 -10.17 -14.77
CA PHE A 6 -12.84 -9.11 -14.06
C PHE A 6 -14.30 -9.03 -14.50
N GLN A 7 -15.14 -8.47 -13.63
CA GLN A 7 -16.57 -8.25 -13.86
C GLN A 7 -16.90 -6.77 -14.00
N LYS A 8 -18.00 -6.46 -14.68
CA LYS A 8 -18.53 -5.10 -14.73
C LYS A 8 -18.81 -4.58 -13.31
N GLY A 9 -18.43 -3.34 -13.04
CA GLY A 9 -18.57 -2.68 -11.74
C GLY A 9 -17.45 -3.03 -10.75
N GLN A 10 -16.50 -3.91 -11.12
CA GLN A 10 -15.38 -4.24 -10.26
C GLN A 10 -14.36 -3.09 -10.25
N LYS A 11 -13.92 -2.69 -9.05
CA LYS A 11 -12.85 -1.69 -8.88
C LYS A 11 -11.49 -2.34 -9.16
N VAL A 12 -10.70 -1.71 -10.02
CA VAL A 12 -9.38 -2.18 -10.46
C VAL A 12 -8.36 -1.05 -10.45
N TRP A 13 -7.09 -1.38 -10.21
CA TRP A 13 -5.98 -0.46 -10.41
C TRP A 13 -5.39 -0.64 -11.81
N VAL A 14 -5.23 0.46 -12.54
CA VAL A 14 -4.72 0.47 -13.91
C VAL A 14 -3.23 0.82 -13.87
N GLU A 15 -2.36 -0.18 -14.07
CA GLU A 15 -0.91 -0.02 -13.86
C GLU A 15 -0.29 1.08 -14.74
N CYS A 16 -0.61 1.10 -16.03
CA CYS A 16 -0.01 2.04 -16.97
C CYS A 16 -0.41 3.51 -16.71
N VAL A 17 -1.50 3.73 -15.97
CA VAL A 17 -2.03 5.07 -15.68
C VAL A 17 -1.75 5.47 -14.23
N GLY A 18 -1.61 4.50 -13.32
CA GLY A 18 -1.43 4.75 -11.89
C GLY A 18 -2.69 5.29 -11.22
N ALA A 19 -3.87 4.76 -11.60
CA ALA A 19 -5.15 5.22 -11.09
C ALA A 19 -6.14 4.07 -10.82
N TRP A 20 -7.04 4.30 -9.86
CA TRP A 20 -8.21 3.45 -9.62
C TRP A 20 -9.30 3.76 -10.65
N ALA A 21 -9.91 2.71 -11.19
CA ALA A 21 -11.06 2.80 -12.08
C ALA A 21 -12.07 1.67 -11.79
N PHE A 22 -13.25 1.76 -12.38
CA PHE A 22 -14.23 0.68 -12.38
C PHE A 22 -14.31 0.07 -13.78
N VAL A 23 -14.44 -1.25 -13.86
CA VAL A 23 -14.70 -1.93 -15.14
C VAL A 23 -16.10 -1.55 -15.62
N GLU A 24 -16.19 -0.74 -16.66
CA GLU A 24 -17.46 -0.31 -17.25
C GLU A 24 -18.03 -1.40 -18.15
N GLN A 25 -17.17 -2.07 -18.92
CA GLN A 25 -17.55 -3.12 -19.83
C GLN A 25 -16.48 -4.21 -19.96
N VAL A 26 -16.93 -5.47 -20.00
CA VAL A 26 -16.11 -6.62 -20.39
C VAL A 26 -16.33 -6.87 -21.88
N GLN A 27 -15.27 -6.82 -22.67
CA GLN A 27 -15.32 -6.85 -24.13
C GLN A 27 -14.65 -8.13 -24.67
N PRO A 28 -15.43 -9.18 -24.99
CA PRO A 28 -14.91 -10.38 -25.64
C PRO A 28 -14.57 -10.09 -27.11
N VAL A 29 -13.38 -10.47 -27.54
CA VAL A 29 -12.90 -10.30 -28.92
C VAL A 29 -12.94 -11.64 -29.64
N TRP A 30 -13.64 -11.68 -30.77
CA TRP A 30 -13.93 -12.87 -31.56
C TRP A 30 -13.08 -12.90 -32.82
N ALA A 31 -12.65 -14.10 -33.23
CA ALA A 31 -12.01 -14.32 -34.53
C ALA A 31 -12.87 -15.25 -35.39
N LYS A 32 -12.82 -15.06 -36.71
CA LYS A 32 -13.57 -15.89 -37.65
C LYS A 32 -13.15 -17.35 -37.53
N GLY A 33 -14.12 -18.25 -37.40
CA GLY A 33 -13.89 -19.69 -37.28
C GLY A 33 -13.67 -20.20 -35.85
N PHE A 34 -13.93 -19.38 -34.83
CA PHE A 34 -13.91 -19.78 -33.42
C PHE A 34 -15.28 -19.56 -32.79
N ASP A 35 -15.76 -20.57 -32.05
CA ASP A 35 -17.03 -20.52 -31.30
C ASP A 35 -16.87 -19.89 -29.90
N GLU A 36 -15.64 -19.50 -29.53
CA GLU A 36 -15.30 -18.87 -28.26
C GLU A 36 -14.40 -17.63 -28.47
N PRO A 37 -14.43 -16.65 -27.54
CA PRO A 37 -13.60 -15.46 -27.66
C PRO A 37 -12.10 -15.79 -27.54
N VAL A 38 -11.31 -15.17 -28.43
CA VAL A 38 -9.86 -15.37 -28.50
C VAL A 38 -9.13 -14.57 -27.43
N ARG A 39 -9.66 -13.40 -27.08
CA ARG A 39 -9.17 -12.56 -25.97
C ARG A 39 -10.33 -11.81 -25.32
N VAL A 40 -10.11 -11.33 -24.10
CA VAL A 40 -11.04 -10.43 -23.39
C VAL A 40 -10.30 -9.15 -23.05
N THR A 41 -10.89 -8.02 -23.43
CA THR A 41 -10.44 -6.67 -23.05
C THR A 41 -11.47 -6.02 -22.12
N TYR A 42 -11.06 -4.95 -21.45
CA TYR A 42 -11.87 -4.23 -20.47
C TYR A 42 -11.87 -2.76 -20.80
N ASP A 43 -13.06 -2.16 -20.82
CA ASP A 43 -13.22 -0.72 -20.77
C ASP A 43 -13.34 -0.29 -19.31
N VAL A 44 -12.56 0.72 -18.95
CA VAL A 44 -12.50 1.32 -17.61
C VAL A 44 -12.69 2.84 -17.65
N GLY A 45 -13.15 3.38 -18.79
CA GLY A 45 -13.45 4.81 -18.94
C GLY A 45 -12.22 5.72 -19.15
N LEU A 46 -11.06 5.14 -19.50
CA LEU A 46 -9.79 5.88 -19.67
C LEU A 46 -9.37 6.05 -21.14
N GLY A 47 -10.33 5.97 -22.07
CA GLY A 47 -10.12 6.29 -23.48
C GLY A 47 -9.42 5.20 -24.33
N ARG A 48 -9.18 4.02 -23.76
CA ARG A 48 -8.79 2.81 -24.51
C ARG A 48 -9.21 1.54 -23.77
N GLU A 49 -9.15 0.43 -24.49
CA GLU A 49 -9.28 -0.91 -23.93
C GLU A 49 -7.99 -1.36 -23.22
N PHE A 50 -8.17 -2.12 -22.15
CA PHE A 50 -7.10 -2.71 -21.35
C PHE A 50 -7.21 -4.23 -21.35
N THR A 51 -6.07 -4.90 -21.26
CA THR A 51 -6.00 -6.35 -21.03
C THR A 51 -6.01 -6.65 -19.53
N ALA A 52 -6.31 -7.89 -19.16
CA ALA A 52 -6.29 -8.29 -17.75
C ALA A 52 -4.91 -8.10 -17.09
N ALA A 53 -3.83 -8.20 -17.87
CA ALA A 53 -2.46 -8.03 -17.38
C ALA A 53 -2.13 -6.59 -16.96
N GLU A 54 -2.90 -5.61 -17.44
CA GLU A 54 -2.71 -4.18 -17.11
C GLU A 54 -3.56 -3.74 -15.90
N LEU A 55 -4.35 -4.67 -15.34
CA LEU A 55 -5.30 -4.42 -14.26
C LEU A 55 -4.94 -5.25 -13.02
N ARG A 56 -5.06 -4.63 -11.84
CA ARG A 56 -4.81 -5.27 -10.54
C ARG A 56 -6.01 -5.15 -9.63
N LEU A 57 -6.13 -6.11 -8.71
CA LEU A 57 -7.07 -6.05 -7.59
C LEU A 57 -6.41 -5.45 -6.37
N ALA A 58 -7.19 -4.78 -5.53
CA ALA A 58 -6.82 -4.61 -4.13
C ALA A 58 -7.14 -5.91 -3.39
N ALA A 59 -6.12 -6.50 -2.77
CA ALA A 59 -6.28 -7.55 -1.79
C ALA A 59 -5.77 -7.05 -0.43
N ASP A 60 -6.25 -7.64 0.66
CA ASP A 60 -5.70 -7.37 1.97
C ASP A 60 -4.29 -7.97 2.06
N ASP A 61 -3.34 -7.22 2.63
CA ASP A 61 -1.98 -7.69 2.82
C ASP A 61 -2.01 -8.91 3.76
N PRO A 62 -1.36 -10.04 3.41
CA PRO A 62 -1.37 -11.24 4.25
C PRO A 62 -0.70 -11.03 5.62
N THR A 63 -0.01 -9.91 5.82
CA THR A 63 0.59 -9.51 7.10
C THR A 63 -0.31 -8.60 7.94
N THR A 64 -1.50 -8.23 7.45
CA THR A 64 -2.42 -7.30 8.14
C THR A 64 -2.73 -7.73 9.58
N ASP A 65 -2.97 -9.02 9.81
CA ASP A 65 -3.30 -9.56 11.14
C ASP A 65 -2.08 -9.77 12.05
N GLN A 66 -0.87 -9.53 11.53
CA GLN A 66 0.36 -9.70 12.30
C GLN A 66 0.61 -8.47 13.16
N ALA A 67 0.90 -8.68 14.44
CA ALA A 67 1.30 -7.59 15.32
C ALA A 67 2.62 -6.97 14.82
N LEU A 68 2.58 -5.68 14.45
CA LEU A 68 3.75 -4.94 13.94
C LEU A 68 4.90 -4.83 14.95
N GLY A 69 4.63 -5.03 16.25
CA GLY A 69 5.62 -4.92 17.33
C GLY A 69 6.07 -3.49 17.62
N ASP A 70 7.12 -3.36 18.42
CA ASP A 70 7.72 -2.08 18.78
C ASP A 70 8.89 -1.75 17.86
N TRP A 71 8.66 -0.84 16.91
CA TRP A 71 9.72 -0.34 16.05
C TRP A 71 10.58 0.66 16.82
N ARG A 72 11.89 0.61 16.60
CA ARG A 72 12.86 1.49 17.28
C ARG A 72 13.91 2.03 16.33
N VAL A 73 14.40 3.23 16.64
CA VAL A 73 15.53 3.83 15.94
C VAL A 73 16.81 3.39 16.65
N LEU A 74 17.62 2.60 15.95
CA LEU A 74 18.99 2.30 16.33
C LEU A 74 19.96 3.14 15.49
N ARG A 75 21.24 3.04 15.85
CA ARG A 75 22.32 3.78 15.20
C ARG A 75 23.35 2.81 14.68
N ALA A 76 23.64 2.91 13.39
CA ALA A 76 24.69 2.13 12.76
C ALA A 76 25.91 3.01 12.48
N ARG A 77 27.10 2.42 12.59
CA ARG A 77 28.35 3.10 12.26
C ARG A 77 28.48 3.29 10.75
N ASN A 78 28.85 4.50 10.32
CA ASN A 78 29.23 4.77 8.96
C ASN A 78 30.61 4.16 8.69
N LYS A 79 30.71 3.30 7.66
CA LYS A 79 31.95 2.63 7.27
C LYS A 79 32.76 3.40 6.22
N TRP A 80 32.14 4.40 5.59
CA TRP A 80 32.65 5.06 4.39
C TRP A 80 33.04 6.52 4.60
N GLN A 81 32.50 7.17 5.63
CA GLN A 81 32.86 8.53 6.04
C GLN A 81 33.35 8.50 7.48
N GLN A 82 34.43 9.23 7.76
CA GLN A 82 34.86 9.45 9.13
C GLN A 82 34.01 10.54 9.78
N PRO A 83 33.91 10.59 11.12
CA PRO A 83 33.17 11.65 11.81
C PRO A 83 33.58 13.07 11.40
N GLU A 84 34.86 13.27 11.09
CA GLU A 84 35.42 14.56 10.68
C GLU A 84 34.92 15.01 9.30
N ASP A 85 34.54 14.07 8.43
CA ASP A 85 34.01 14.35 7.08
C ASP A 85 32.52 14.71 7.10
N CYS A 86 31.84 14.55 8.24
CA CYS A 86 30.40 14.66 8.37
C CYS A 86 29.96 15.43 9.62
N LEU A 87 30.72 16.45 10.01
CA LEU A 87 30.44 17.29 11.19
C LEU A 87 29.09 18.02 11.13
N HIS A 88 28.51 18.19 9.93
CA HIS A 88 27.17 18.76 9.75
C HIS A 88 26.04 17.78 10.09
N HIS A 89 26.35 16.49 10.28
CA HIS A 89 25.36 15.51 10.70
C HIS A 89 24.98 15.72 12.17
N PRO A 90 23.71 15.46 12.57
CA PRO A 90 23.29 15.51 13.96
C PRO A 90 24.10 14.58 14.87
N GLN A 91 24.57 13.45 14.31
CA GLN A 91 25.54 12.60 15.00
C GLN A 91 26.57 12.02 14.03
N PRO A 92 27.72 12.71 13.87
CA PRO A 92 28.76 12.35 12.90
C PRO A 92 29.27 10.91 13.05
N GLY A 93 29.60 10.27 11.93
CA GLY A 93 30.09 8.89 11.87
C GLY A 93 29.02 7.81 12.09
N SER A 94 27.74 8.18 12.17
CA SER A 94 26.62 7.24 12.32
C SER A 94 25.38 7.69 11.56
N TYR A 95 24.46 6.75 11.30
CA TYR A 95 23.19 7.02 10.66
C TYR A 95 22.05 6.23 11.34
N PRO A 96 20.80 6.71 11.25
CA PRO A 96 19.67 6.04 11.87
C PRO A 96 19.26 4.78 11.08
N VAL A 97 18.88 3.74 11.81
CA VAL A 97 18.29 2.50 11.28
C VAL A 97 17.01 2.23 12.04
N VAL A 98 15.89 2.04 11.34
CA VAL A 98 14.63 1.65 11.97
C VAL A 98 14.52 0.14 11.93
N VAL A 99 14.60 -0.49 13.10
CA VAL A 99 14.46 -1.94 13.23
C VAL A 99 13.01 -2.28 13.58
N THR A 100 12.49 -3.31 12.92
CA THR A 100 11.09 -3.76 13.02
C THR A 100 10.97 -5.14 13.66
N ASP A 101 12.08 -5.84 13.87
CA ASP A 101 12.14 -7.17 14.49
C ASP A 101 12.88 -7.11 15.85
N ARG A 102 12.62 -8.10 16.70
CA ARG A 102 13.21 -8.24 18.05
C ARG A 102 14.71 -8.49 18.02
N ALA A 103 15.22 -9.13 16.98
CA ALA A 103 16.63 -9.52 16.89
C ALA A 103 17.58 -8.37 16.50
N ASP A 104 17.07 -7.13 16.30
CA ASP A 104 17.84 -5.93 15.95
C ASP A 104 18.73 -6.05 14.71
N TRP A 105 18.42 -7.03 13.89
CA TRP A 105 19.09 -7.29 12.64
C TRP A 105 18.29 -6.74 11.47
N GLY A 106 18.97 -6.05 10.56
CA GLY A 106 18.32 -5.42 9.41
C GLY A 106 17.44 -4.22 9.79
N GLY A 107 16.51 -3.87 8.92
CA GLY A 107 15.62 -2.72 9.11
C GLY A 107 15.71 -1.69 7.98
N TRP A 108 14.83 -0.69 8.07
CA TRP A 108 14.78 0.41 7.12
C TRP A 108 15.95 1.38 7.35
N ARG A 109 16.60 1.77 6.27
CA ARG A 109 17.70 2.74 6.25
C ARG A 109 17.75 3.42 4.89
N VAL A 110 18.40 4.57 4.83
CA VAL A 110 18.63 5.30 3.57
C VAL A 110 20.08 5.14 3.11
N PRO A 111 20.34 5.32 1.79
CA PRO A 111 21.71 5.40 1.29
C PRO A 111 22.51 6.51 1.98
N GLY A 112 23.81 6.29 2.16
CA GLY A 112 24.69 7.27 2.82
C GLY A 112 24.70 8.63 2.13
N ALA A 113 24.67 8.66 0.80
CA ALA A 113 24.61 9.91 0.01
C ALA A 113 23.30 10.69 0.26
N GLU A 114 22.18 10.01 0.51
CA GLU A 114 20.92 10.70 0.83
C GLU A 114 20.93 11.26 2.26
N TYR A 115 21.51 10.52 3.20
CA TYR A 115 21.69 11.00 4.56
C TYR A 115 22.63 12.21 4.61
N ASP A 116 23.74 12.17 3.88
CA ASP A 116 24.71 13.26 3.85
C ASP A 116 24.13 14.57 3.31
N ARG A 117 23.19 14.47 2.35
CA ARG A 117 22.50 15.60 1.74
C ARG A 117 21.56 16.35 2.70
N ASP A 118 20.80 15.63 3.53
CA ASP A 118 19.83 16.23 4.46
C ASP A 118 19.63 15.37 5.72
N PRO A 119 20.61 15.37 6.64
CA PRO A 119 20.63 14.41 7.74
C PRO A 119 19.52 14.68 8.77
N TRP A 120 19.14 15.94 8.97
CA TRP A 120 18.05 16.32 9.89
C TRP A 120 16.69 15.82 9.42
N ARG A 121 16.41 15.89 8.11
CA ARG A 121 15.19 15.35 7.54
C ARG A 121 15.12 13.84 7.70
N ILE A 122 16.21 13.13 7.42
CA ILE A 122 16.26 11.68 7.56
C ILE A 122 16.07 11.26 9.02
N GLU A 123 16.71 11.95 9.96
CA GLU A 123 16.53 11.71 11.40
C GLU A 123 15.06 11.87 11.83
N ARG A 124 14.38 12.91 11.32
CA ARG A 124 12.94 13.09 11.58
C ARG A 124 12.10 11.99 10.94
N GLN A 125 12.44 11.56 9.72
CA GLN A 125 11.75 10.46 9.05
C GLN A 125 11.92 9.14 9.81
N ALA A 126 13.12 8.83 10.29
CA ALA A 126 13.37 7.63 11.09
C ALA A 126 12.49 7.59 12.34
N ARG A 127 12.37 8.72 13.07
CA ARG A 127 11.46 8.84 14.21
C ARG A 127 9.98 8.66 13.83
N LEU A 128 9.57 9.22 12.69
CA LEU A 128 8.20 9.06 12.18
C LEU A 128 7.89 7.60 11.83
N ILE A 129 8.79 6.94 11.11
CA ILE A 129 8.64 5.52 10.74
C ILE A 129 8.58 4.66 12.01
N ALA A 130 9.50 4.86 12.96
CA ALA A 130 9.47 4.12 14.23
C ALA A 130 8.18 4.34 15.04
N ALA A 131 7.50 5.48 14.89
CA ALA A 131 6.21 5.76 15.52
C ALA A 131 5.01 5.17 14.75
N ALA A 132 5.19 4.66 13.53
CA ALA A 132 4.10 4.26 12.65
C ALA A 132 3.16 3.21 13.26
N PRO A 133 3.62 2.14 13.94
CA PRO A 133 2.71 1.17 14.56
C PRO A 133 1.75 1.81 15.59
N LYS A 134 2.26 2.76 16.39
CA LYS A 134 1.44 3.48 17.38
C LYS A 134 0.46 4.43 16.71
N LEU A 135 0.88 5.11 15.64
CA LEU A 135 -0.01 5.97 14.85
C LEU A 135 -1.12 5.17 14.18
N MET A 136 -0.82 3.97 13.67
CA MET A 136 -1.83 3.05 13.13
C MET A 136 -2.83 2.60 14.18
N GLN A 137 -2.38 2.27 15.40
CA GLN A 137 -3.28 1.92 16.51
C GLN A 137 -4.22 3.08 16.87
N VAL A 138 -3.72 4.31 16.92
CA VAL A 138 -4.54 5.50 17.17
C VAL A 138 -5.57 5.69 16.05
N ALA A 139 -5.16 5.53 14.79
CA ALA A 139 -6.07 5.63 13.64
C ALA A 139 -7.15 4.55 13.67
N GLN A 140 -6.79 3.32 14.02
CA GLN A 140 -7.71 2.19 14.14
C GLN A 140 -8.73 2.44 15.25
N ALA A 141 -8.27 2.81 16.45
CA ALA A 141 -9.14 3.12 17.58
C ALA A 141 -10.12 4.26 17.27
N LEU A 142 -9.70 5.29 16.52
CA LEU A 142 -10.59 6.35 16.07
C LEU A 142 -11.65 5.86 15.08
N ALA A 143 -11.25 5.01 14.12
CA ALA A 143 -12.15 4.43 13.14
C ALA A 143 -13.20 3.53 13.83
N ASP A 144 -12.78 2.71 14.79
CA ASP A 144 -13.64 1.79 15.54
C ASP A 144 -14.63 2.55 16.43
N LEU A 145 -14.16 3.55 17.18
CA LEU A 145 -15.00 4.38 18.04
C LEU A 145 -16.19 4.99 17.28
N VAL A 146 -15.93 5.50 16.07
CA VAL A 146 -16.97 6.10 15.22
C VAL A 146 -17.84 5.05 14.54
N ALA A 147 -17.29 3.86 14.23
CA ALA A 147 -18.06 2.78 13.63
C ALA A 147 -19.07 2.17 14.61
N GLU A 148 -18.75 2.14 15.91
CA GLU A 148 -19.64 1.62 16.96
C GLU A 148 -20.82 2.54 17.25
N ASN A 149 -20.65 3.87 17.22
CA ASN A 149 -21.70 4.86 17.53
C ASN A 149 -21.66 6.04 16.54
N PRO A 150 -22.03 5.85 15.26
CA PRO A 150 -21.86 6.85 14.22
C PRO A 150 -22.73 8.10 14.40
N GLU A 151 -23.90 7.97 15.03
CA GLU A 151 -24.85 9.06 15.32
C GLU A 151 -24.36 10.02 16.40
N ASP A 152 -23.47 9.57 17.28
CA ASP A 152 -22.95 10.35 18.41
C ASP A 152 -21.67 11.14 18.05
N ALA A 153 -21.05 10.83 16.91
CA ALA A 153 -19.81 11.45 16.49
C ALA A 153 -20.05 12.82 15.82
N PRO A 154 -19.45 13.92 16.31
CA PRO A 154 -19.53 15.22 15.62
C PRO A 154 -18.99 15.15 14.19
N PRO A 155 -19.48 15.98 13.24
CA PRO A 155 -19.03 15.95 11.85
C PRO A 155 -17.51 16.01 11.63
N PRO A 156 -16.71 16.80 12.39
CA PRO A 156 -15.26 16.76 12.28
C PRO A 156 -14.64 15.40 12.67
N VAL A 157 -15.21 14.71 13.65
CA VAL A 157 -14.74 13.39 14.09
C VAL A 157 -15.08 12.32 13.05
N LEU A 158 -16.28 12.39 12.45
CA LEU A 158 -16.65 11.55 11.31
C LEU A 158 -15.68 11.72 10.13
N ALA A 159 -15.26 12.96 9.84
CA ALA A 159 -14.29 13.24 8.80
C ALA A 159 -12.90 12.64 9.12
N LEU A 160 -12.43 12.77 10.37
CA LEU A 160 -11.16 12.19 10.80
C LEU A 160 -11.19 10.66 10.76
N ALA A 161 -12.29 10.02 11.18
CA ALA A 161 -12.43 8.57 11.10
C ALA A 161 -12.42 8.05 9.66
N ARG A 162 -13.04 8.78 8.71
CA ARG A 162 -12.93 8.46 7.28
C ARG A 162 -11.48 8.56 6.79
N GLN A 163 -10.77 9.63 7.14
CA GLN A 163 -9.35 9.78 6.80
C GLN A 163 -8.49 8.65 7.40
N ALA A 164 -8.74 8.29 8.66
CA ALA A 164 -8.05 7.18 9.32
C ALA A 164 -8.27 5.85 8.57
N ARG A 165 -9.52 5.56 8.18
CA ARG A 165 -9.86 4.37 7.37
C ARG A 165 -9.18 4.37 6.00
N ASP A 166 -9.05 5.52 5.36
CA ASP A 166 -8.39 5.63 4.06
C ASP A 166 -6.88 5.39 4.19
N VAL A 167 -6.23 5.95 5.23
CA VAL A 167 -4.82 5.69 5.53
C VAL A 167 -4.58 4.21 5.85
N LEU A 168 -5.41 3.62 6.71
CA LEU A 168 -5.31 2.20 7.06
C LEU A 168 -5.51 1.29 5.85
N GLN A 169 -6.48 1.59 4.98
CA GLN A 169 -6.65 0.86 3.71
C GLN A 169 -5.42 0.97 2.82
N GLY A 170 -4.75 2.12 2.77
CA GLY A 170 -3.53 2.30 1.99
C GLY A 170 -2.34 1.49 2.51
N VAL A 171 -2.32 1.17 3.82
CA VAL A 171 -1.27 0.34 4.43
C VAL A 171 -1.60 -1.14 4.33
N ASN A 172 -2.86 -1.52 4.57
CA ASN A 172 -3.28 -2.91 4.69
C ASN A 172 -3.69 -3.54 3.35
N ARG A 173 -3.58 -2.82 2.23
CA ARG A 173 -3.92 -3.36 0.91
C ARG A 173 -2.73 -3.38 -0.02
N VAL A 174 -2.58 -4.52 -0.69
CA VAL A 174 -1.60 -4.73 -1.75
C VAL A 174 -2.31 -4.88 -3.09
N LEU A 175 -1.56 -4.60 -4.16
CA LEU A 175 -2.03 -4.81 -5.51
C LEU A 175 -1.68 -6.23 -5.96
N GLU A 176 -2.71 -7.01 -6.28
CA GLU A 176 -2.55 -8.38 -6.76
C GLU A 176 -2.87 -8.50 -8.26
N PRO A 177 -2.18 -9.42 -8.98
CA PRO A 177 -2.57 -9.79 -10.33
C PRO A 177 -4.05 -10.18 -10.41
N ALA A 178 -4.60 -10.01 -11.60
CA ALA A 178 -5.88 -10.59 -11.97
C ALA A 178 -5.88 -12.11 -11.67
N PRO A 179 -6.94 -12.65 -11.04
CA PRO A 179 -7.02 -14.08 -10.77
C PRO A 179 -7.19 -14.86 -12.07
N GLU A 180 -6.52 -16.01 -12.19
CA GLU A 180 -6.62 -16.88 -13.38
C GLU A 180 -8.06 -17.37 -13.64
N ARG A 181 -8.89 -17.42 -12.57
CA ARG A 181 -10.31 -17.73 -12.62
C ARG A 181 -11.04 -16.87 -11.59
N LEU A 182 -12.18 -16.29 -12.00
CA LEU A 182 -13.11 -15.67 -11.07
C LEU A 182 -13.58 -16.75 -10.04
N PRO A 183 -13.55 -16.45 -8.73
CA PRO A 183 -14.18 -17.32 -7.75
C PRO A 183 -15.67 -17.46 -8.09
N ALA A 184 -16.20 -18.67 -7.93
CA ALA A 184 -17.63 -18.91 -8.14
C ALA A 184 -18.44 -17.97 -7.22
N PRO A 185 -19.60 -17.46 -7.66
CA PRO A 185 -20.44 -16.64 -6.80
C PRO A 185 -20.70 -17.39 -5.50
N ALA A 186 -20.40 -16.74 -4.36
CA ALA A 186 -20.74 -17.28 -3.06
C ALA A 186 -22.25 -17.52 -3.04
N VAL A 187 -22.66 -18.78 -2.90
CA VAL A 187 -24.07 -19.13 -2.75
C VAL A 187 -24.52 -18.51 -1.43
N PRO A 188 -25.47 -17.56 -1.43
CA PRO A 188 -26.01 -17.03 -0.18
C PRO A 188 -26.68 -18.19 0.58
N ALA A 189 -26.34 -18.31 1.87
CA ALA A 189 -26.94 -19.28 2.79
C ALA A 189 -28.40 -18.91 3.12
#